data_AF-A0AAE0II02-F1
#
_entry.id   AF-A0AAE0II02-F1
#
_cell.length_a   1.000
_cell.length_b   1.000
_cell.length_c   1.000
_cell.angle_alpha   90.00
_cell.angle_beta   90.00
_cell.angle_gamma   90.00
#
_symmetry.space_group_name_H-M   'P 1'
#
loop_
_entity.id
_entity.type
_entity.pdbx_description
1 polymer ?
#
loop_
_entity_poly.entity_id
_entity_poly.type
_entity_poly.pdbx_seq_one_letter_code
_entity_poly.pdbx_strand_id
1 'polypeptide(L)'
;MAQNDSAMTVFETVSDHHHHHSPGSIAKDWNVDELETCGAVGTNLHAPFDLDGEVHPIFHTWIIPTEDGSDDDNSSAIAHALHQPLILASRILESAGLPWLSEFCIDDIFSPSYPGRNAARKPGQHDEDGPSPLFEPCYETPDVIVRHHRAAWATPRLRQTWLASTAHELRTTLPRHVQWQLDADIFKTSGWVGYTCRHPHGAGKRDHPDTISAADEDAKRQGATGRLMTVLVMKEYVSRLCELRRTGRFGGEEYMLTAFMAAVTLLHELGHVIYWRDFRAVNRRMTEPYFGGDLEMELGDSFVASIFGGWVPVPISLKDHDFRNHGTFACGLAWRQHLTWDYHRARPKHRAHYSIPVT
;
A
#
# COMPACT_ATOMS: atom_id res chain seq x y z
N MET A 1 -23.42 46.01 -31.51
CA MET A 1 -23.26 45.70 -30.07
C MET A 1 -24.44 44.81 -29.69
N ALA A 2 -24.22 43.50 -29.76
CA ALA A 2 -25.26 42.50 -29.58
C ALA A 2 -25.02 41.80 -28.24
N GLN A 3 -25.98 41.95 -27.32
CA GLN A 3 -26.32 40.92 -26.37
C GLN A 3 -27.23 39.94 -27.12
N ASN A 4 -26.93 38.65 -27.03
CA ASN A 4 -27.92 37.61 -27.25
C ASN A 4 -27.59 36.44 -26.33
N ASP A 5 -28.56 36.13 -25.48
CA ASP A 5 -28.65 34.96 -24.65
C ASP A 5 -28.72 33.66 -25.47
N SER A 6 -28.38 32.57 -24.76
CA SER A 6 -28.85 31.21 -24.98
C SER A 6 -28.05 30.33 -25.96
N ALA A 7 -27.36 29.33 -25.39
CA ALA A 7 -27.58 27.92 -25.70
C ALA A 7 -26.78 27.05 -24.71
N MET A 8 -27.35 26.81 -23.52
CA MET A 8 -26.97 25.68 -22.69
C MET A 8 -27.70 24.46 -23.27
N THR A 9 -26.98 23.67 -24.05
CA THR A 9 -27.54 22.47 -24.70
C THR A 9 -27.74 21.39 -23.65
N VAL A 10 -29.02 21.07 -23.45
CA VAL A 10 -29.56 19.90 -22.77
C VAL A 10 -29.05 18.62 -23.41
N PHE A 11 -28.54 17.69 -22.61
CA PHE A 11 -28.55 16.26 -22.95
C PHE A 11 -29.48 15.53 -21.98
N GLU A 12 -30.71 15.32 -22.44
CA GLU A 12 -31.64 14.25 -22.06
C GLU A 12 -31.88 13.50 -23.39
N THR A 13 -31.85 12.17 -23.53
CA THR A 13 -32.50 11.11 -22.75
C THR A 13 -31.96 9.76 -23.25
N VAL A 14 -31.76 8.77 -22.37
CA VAL A 14 -32.27 7.39 -22.59
C VAL A 14 -32.66 6.77 -21.24
N SER A 15 -33.96 6.51 -21.14
CA SER A 15 -34.69 5.56 -20.30
C SER A 15 -34.87 5.83 -18.81
N ASP A 16 -36.08 6.28 -18.51
CA ASP A 16 -36.85 6.12 -17.27
C ASP A 16 -36.56 4.79 -16.56
N HIS A 17 -35.79 4.86 -15.46
CA HIS A 17 -36.02 4.03 -14.29
C HIS A 17 -36.25 4.97 -13.13
N HIS A 18 -37.44 4.92 -12.54
CA HIS A 18 -37.79 5.60 -11.29
C HIS A 18 -36.67 5.39 -10.25
N HIS A 19 -35.78 6.37 -10.10
CA HIS A 19 -34.86 6.43 -8.99
C HIS A 19 -35.64 6.90 -7.78
N HIS A 20 -36.10 5.94 -6.99
CA HIS A 20 -36.35 6.18 -5.58
C HIS A 20 -35.09 6.81 -4.97
N HIS A 21 -35.16 8.11 -4.66
CA HIS A 21 -34.19 8.78 -3.80
C HIS A 21 -34.09 7.97 -2.50
N SER A 22 -32.98 7.24 -2.32
CA SER A 22 -32.69 6.59 -1.05
C SER A 22 -32.36 7.67 -0.01
N PRO A 23 -33.00 7.70 1.16
CA PRO A 23 -32.59 8.58 2.24
C PRO A 23 -31.17 8.21 2.66
N GLY A 24 -30.23 9.17 2.62
CA GLY A 24 -28.88 9.02 3.15
C GLY A 24 -27.72 9.41 2.24
N SER A 25 -27.95 9.73 0.97
CA SER A 25 -26.92 10.27 0.09
C SER A 25 -27.36 11.62 -0.45
N ILE A 26 -27.14 12.67 0.33
CA ILE A 26 -27.21 14.05 -0.15
C ILE A 26 -25.87 14.31 -0.86
N ALA A 27 -25.90 14.72 -2.12
CA ALA A 27 -24.72 15.27 -2.77
C ALA A 27 -24.25 16.46 -1.92
N LYS A 28 -23.06 16.34 -1.32
CA LYS A 28 -22.47 17.44 -0.57
C LYS A 28 -21.75 18.31 -1.59
N ASP A 29 -22.20 19.56 -1.73
CA ASP A 29 -21.43 20.54 -2.48
C ASP A 29 -20.08 20.75 -1.79
N TRP A 30 -19.02 20.69 -2.58
CA TRP A 30 -17.68 20.92 -2.07
C TRP A 30 -17.52 22.37 -1.66
N ASN A 31 -16.99 22.59 -0.45
CA ASN A 31 -16.56 23.90 -0.03
C ASN A 31 -15.17 24.17 -0.60
N VAL A 32 -15.14 24.72 -1.82
CA VAL A 32 -13.89 25.00 -2.55
C VAL A 32 -12.95 25.87 -1.72
N ASP A 33 -13.48 26.88 -1.01
CA ASP A 33 -12.69 27.77 -0.15
C ASP A 33 -12.00 27.02 1.00
N GLU A 34 -12.68 26.02 1.59
CA GLU A 34 -12.11 25.19 2.65
C GLU A 34 -11.04 24.23 2.09
N LEU A 35 -11.26 23.69 0.88
CA LEU A 35 -10.27 22.87 0.18
C LEU A 35 -9.03 23.69 -0.21
N GLU A 36 -9.19 24.93 -0.67
CA GLU A 36 -8.07 25.85 -0.94
C GLU A 36 -7.34 26.22 0.35
N THR A 37 -8.07 26.54 1.42
CA THR A 37 -7.51 26.94 2.72
C THR A 37 -6.71 25.81 3.38
N CYS A 38 -7.11 24.55 3.21
CA CYS A 38 -6.36 23.39 3.71
C CYS A 38 -5.33 22.84 2.71
N GLY A 39 -5.15 23.49 1.55
CA GLY A 39 -4.21 23.08 0.51
C GLY A 39 -4.59 21.77 -0.19
N ALA A 40 -5.85 21.34 -0.07
CA ALA A 40 -6.39 20.17 -0.74
C ALA A 40 -6.69 20.44 -2.23
N VAL A 41 -6.77 21.69 -2.67
CA VAL A 41 -6.72 22.09 -4.10
C VAL A 41 -5.68 23.21 -4.24
N GLY A 42 -4.86 23.14 -5.30
CA GLY A 42 -3.69 24.01 -5.43
C GLY A 42 -2.58 23.45 -6.32
N THR A 43 -2.94 22.89 -7.47
CA THR A 43 -2.06 22.32 -8.51
C THR A 43 -1.18 23.36 -9.23
N ASN A 44 -1.43 24.65 -9.00
CA ASN A 44 -0.67 25.76 -9.59
C ASN A 44 0.54 26.20 -8.76
N LEU A 45 0.81 25.55 -7.62
CA LEU A 45 2.06 25.74 -6.91
C LEU A 45 3.16 24.95 -7.61
N HIS A 46 3.98 25.66 -8.37
CA HIS A 46 5.27 25.14 -8.81
C HIS A 46 6.18 25.00 -7.59
N ALA A 47 6.05 23.89 -6.87
CA ALA A 47 7.05 23.48 -5.91
C ALA A 47 8.14 22.72 -6.67
N PRO A 48 9.43 23.05 -6.47
CA PRO A 48 10.49 22.20 -6.98
C PRO A 48 10.37 20.84 -6.27
N PHE A 49 9.94 19.82 -7.02
CA PHE A 49 9.98 18.43 -6.55
C PHE A 49 11.39 17.89 -6.78
N ASP A 50 12.31 18.37 -5.96
CA ASP A 50 13.70 17.94 -5.88
C ASP A 50 14.02 17.69 -4.41
N LEU A 51 13.54 16.55 -3.90
CA LEU A 51 13.79 16.14 -2.54
C LEU A 51 15.26 15.77 -2.39
N ASP A 52 15.91 16.39 -1.42
CA ASP A 52 17.26 16.03 -0.99
C ASP A 52 17.24 14.95 0.10
N GLY A 53 18.40 14.34 0.36
CA GLY A 53 18.64 13.46 1.49
C GLY A 53 18.91 12.02 1.10
N GLU A 54 19.07 11.19 2.12
CA GLU A 54 19.43 9.79 1.95
C GLU A 54 18.19 8.91 1.82
N VAL A 55 18.28 7.91 0.94
CA VAL A 55 17.31 6.82 0.88
C VAL A 55 17.48 5.95 2.14
N HIS A 56 16.36 5.53 2.71
CA HIS A 56 16.36 4.66 3.87
C HIS A 56 16.91 3.27 3.48
N PRO A 57 17.77 2.62 4.30
CA PRO A 57 18.41 1.35 3.94
C PRO A 57 17.49 0.24 3.47
N ILE A 58 16.25 0.21 3.98
CA ILE A 58 15.22 -0.75 3.57
C ILE A 58 14.91 -0.72 2.07
N PHE A 59 15.15 0.40 1.39
CA PHE A 59 14.87 0.61 -0.03
C PHE A 59 16.11 0.56 -0.93
N HIS A 60 17.27 0.10 -0.45
CA HIS A 60 18.52 0.14 -1.23
C HIS A 60 18.72 -1.05 -2.17
N THR A 61 18.25 -2.24 -1.81
CA THR A 61 18.61 -3.48 -2.49
C THR A 61 17.73 -3.71 -3.72
N TRP A 62 18.10 -3.17 -4.87
CA TRP A 62 17.35 -3.33 -6.13
C TRP A 62 17.98 -4.38 -7.05
N ILE A 63 17.14 -5.26 -7.60
CA ILE A 63 17.44 -6.14 -8.73
C ILE A 63 17.04 -5.40 -9.99
N ILE A 64 18.02 -5.00 -10.80
CA ILE A 64 17.80 -4.36 -12.09
C ILE A 64 17.88 -5.45 -13.16
N PRO A 65 16.78 -5.73 -13.91
CA PRO A 65 16.84 -6.67 -15.02
C PRO A 65 17.79 -6.14 -16.09
N THR A 66 18.89 -6.85 -16.35
CA THR A 66 19.75 -6.61 -17.51
C THR A 66 19.06 -7.22 -18.72
N GLU A 67 18.20 -6.47 -19.40
CA GLU A 67 17.73 -6.83 -20.73
C GLU A 67 18.96 -6.75 -21.68
N ASP A 68 19.45 -7.90 -22.13
CA ASP A 68 20.35 -8.11 -23.27
C ASP A 68 21.84 -7.74 -23.18
N GLY A 69 22.40 -7.50 -21.99
CA GLY A 69 23.86 -7.39 -21.82
C GLY A 69 24.49 -6.15 -22.46
N SER A 70 23.68 -5.20 -22.92
CA SER A 70 24.06 -3.81 -23.09
C SER A 70 23.52 -2.97 -21.94
N ASP A 71 24.22 -1.86 -21.66
CA ASP A 71 23.69 -0.65 -21.00
C ASP A 71 23.84 -0.51 -19.48
N ASP A 72 25.03 -0.04 -19.09
CA ASP A 72 25.21 0.81 -17.90
C ASP A 72 24.24 2.03 -17.90
N ASP A 73 23.82 2.51 -19.08
CA ASP A 73 22.93 3.66 -19.24
C ASP A 73 21.49 3.40 -18.76
N ASN A 74 20.95 2.19 -18.97
CA ASN A 74 19.56 1.88 -18.60
C ASN A 74 19.41 1.68 -17.08
N SER A 75 20.41 1.05 -16.45
CA SER A 75 20.47 0.90 -14.99
C SER A 75 20.58 2.24 -14.27
N SER A 76 21.41 3.15 -14.81
CA SER A 76 21.54 4.52 -14.31
C SER A 76 20.24 5.32 -14.46
N ALA A 77 19.55 5.19 -15.60
CA ALA A 77 18.27 5.86 -15.84
C ALA A 77 17.17 5.38 -14.88
N ILE A 78 17.09 4.07 -14.61
CA ILE A 78 16.15 3.48 -13.66
C ILE A 78 16.43 3.98 -12.24
N ALA A 79 17.69 3.92 -11.80
CA ALA A 79 18.09 4.41 -10.48
C ALA A 79 17.77 5.91 -10.32
N HIS A 80 18.03 6.70 -11.36
CA HIS A 80 17.77 8.14 -11.37
C HIS A 80 16.26 8.48 -11.44
N ALA A 81 15.43 7.61 -12.01
CA ALA A 81 13.98 7.78 -12.01
C ALA A 81 13.37 7.47 -10.64
N LEU A 82 13.83 6.40 -9.98
CA LEU A 82 13.33 5.98 -8.67
C LEU A 82 13.85 6.85 -7.51
N HIS A 83 14.93 7.61 -7.70
CA HIS A 83 15.56 8.39 -6.64
C HIS A 83 14.57 9.26 -5.84
N GLN A 84 13.75 10.07 -6.52
CA GLN A 84 12.78 10.95 -5.88
C GLN A 84 11.68 10.17 -5.13
N PRO A 85 11.01 9.15 -5.73
CA PRO A 85 10.11 8.25 -5.01
C PRO A 85 10.74 7.59 -3.77
N LEU A 86 12.01 7.15 -3.87
CA LEU A 86 12.70 6.46 -2.78
C LEU A 86 12.98 7.42 -1.61
N ILE A 87 13.42 8.65 -1.88
CA ILE A 87 13.59 9.68 -0.83
C ILE A 87 12.24 10.00 -0.20
N LEU A 88 11.19 10.16 -0.99
CA LEU A 88 9.85 10.45 -0.48
C LEU A 88 9.35 9.33 0.45
N ALA A 89 9.42 8.08 0.01
CA ALA A 89 9.04 6.92 0.82
C ALA A 89 9.86 6.85 2.13
N SER A 90 11.16 7.12 2.04
CA SER A 90 12.07 7.16 3.20
C SER A 90 11.66 8.24 4.21
N ARG A 91 11.34 9.44 3.75
CA ARG A 91 10.91 10.55 4.62
C ARG A 91 9.54 10.28 5.24
N ILE A 92 8.58 9.76 4.49
CA ILE A 92 7.26 9.39 5.02
C ILE A 92 7.39 8.28 6.06
N LEU A 93 8.19 7.26 5.77
CA LEU A 93 8.48 6.16 6.70
C LEU A 93 8.98 6.69 8.05
N GLU A 94 10.03 7.51 8.02
CA GLU A 94 10.66 8.04 9.24
C GLU A 94 9.77 9.03 10.00
N SER A 95 9.05 9.90 9.28
CA SER A 95 8.26 10.97 9.90
C SER A 95 6.89 10.51 10.42
N ALA A 96 6.24 9.57 9.73
CA ALA A 96 4.86 9.19 9.99
C ALA A 96 4.63 7.67 10.02
N GLY A 97 5.46 6.87 9.31
CA GLY A 97 5.27 5.42 9.20
C GLY A 97 5.76 4.61 10.41
N LEU A 98 6.85 5.01 11.04
CA LEU A 98 7.50 4.25 12.13
C LEU A 98 6.56 3.86 13.30
N PRO A 99 5.72 4.78 13.84
CA PRO A 99 4.76 4.41 14.88
C PRO A 99 3.85 3.26 14.48
N TRP A 100 3.35 3.28 13.24
CA TRP A 100 2.45 2.24 12.75
C TRP A 100 3.19 0.94 12.50
N LEU A 101 4.33 0.95 11.80
CA LEU A 101 5.12 -0.27 11.57
C LEU A 101 5.53 -0.97 12.85
N SER A 102 5.79 -0.21 13.92
CA SER A 102 6.16 -0.82 15.19
C SER A 102 5.05 -1.66 15.82
N GLU A 103 3.78 -1.51 15.41
CA GLU A 103 2.67 -2.37 15.83
C GLU A 103 2.70 -3.74 15.13
N PHE A 104 3.27 -3.82 13.93
CA PHE A 104 3.43 -5.06 13.15
C PHE A 104 4.70 -5.82 13.56
N CYS A 105 5.65 -5.12 14.17
CA CYS A 105 7.02 -5.55 14.45
C CYS A 105 7.20 -6.17 15.86
N ILE A 106 6.10 -6.46 16.58
CA ILE A 106 6.18 -6.86 17.98
C ILE A 106 6.49 -8.34 18.11
N ASP A 107 7.56 -8.67 18.85
CA ASP A 107 8.09 -10.03 19.02
C ASP A 107 7.06 -11.06 19.51
N ASP A 108 6.04 -10.60 20.24
CA ASP A 108 5.01 -11.44 20.87
C ASP A 108 3.76 -11.65 20.02
N ILE A 109 3.70 -11.14 18.78
CA ILE A 109 2.54 -11.28 17.90
C ILE A 109 2.19 -12.75 17.63
N PHE A 110 3.19 -13.63 17.64
CA PHE A 110 3.03 -15.08 17.54
C PHE A 110 2.99 -15.79 18.90
N SER A 111 3.03 -15.08 20.03
CA SER A 111 2.87 -15.68 21.35
C SER A 111 1.46 -16.26 21.53
N PRO A 112 1.28 -17.44 22.15
CA PRO A 112 -0.04 -17.98 22.48
C PRO A 112 -0.90 -17.04 23.34
N SER A 113 -0.26 -16.15 24.11
CA SER A 113 -0.92 -15.16 24.97
C SER A 113 -1.27 -13.86 24.24
N TYR A 114 -0.98 -13.74 22.94
CA TYR A 114 -1.20 -12.50 22.21
C TYR A 114 -2.69 -12.14 22.16
N PRO A 115 -3.11 -10.93 22.56
CA PRO A 115 -4.53 -10.58 22.66
C PRO A 115 -5.30 -10.61 21.34
N GLY A 116 -4.59 -10.50 20.21
CA GLY A 116 -5.17 -10.57 18.86
C GLY A 116 -5.49 -11.98 18.36
N ARG A 117 -5.32 -13.01 19.21
CA ARG A 117 -5.78 -14.37 18.95
C ARG A 117 -7.20 -14.53 19.47
N ASN A 118 -8.09 -15.14 18.68
CA ASN A 118 -9.39 -15.55 19.20
C ASN A 118 -9.22 -16.60 20.31
N ALA A 119 -9.35 -16.18 21.57
CA ALA A 119 -9.41 -17.07 22.74
C ALA A 119 -10.64 -18.01 22.74
N ALA A 120 -11.59 -17.79 21.80
CA ALA A 120 -12.89 -18.45 21.76
C ALA A 120 -12.89 -19.86 21.12
N ARG A 121 -11.80 -20.33 20.51
CA ARG A 121 -11.67 -21.74 20.11
C ARG A 121 -10.86 -22.50 21.13
N LYS A 122 -11.49 -22.83 22.25
CA LYS A 122 -10.94 -23.84 23.18
C LYS A 122 -10.84 -25.17 22.43
N PRO A 123 -9.73 -25.92 22.56
CA PRO A 123 -9.68 -27.29 22.08
C PRO A 123 -10.76 -28.09 22.84
N GLY A 124 -11.81 -28.51 22.15
CA GLY A 124 -12.88 -29.34 22.72
C GLY A 124 -14.31 -28.76 22.70
N GLN A 125 -14.54 -27.54 22.20
CA GLN A 125 -15.90 -27.13 21.83
C GLN A 125 -16.16 -27.53 20.38
N HIS A 126 -16.69 -28.75 20.21
CA HIS A 126 -17.35 -29.16 18.99
C HIS A 126 -18.65 -28.35 18.87
N ASP A 127 -18.74 -27.51 17.85
CA ASP A 127 -20.04 -27.22 17.26
C ASP A 127 -20.60 -28.57 16.78
N GLU A 128 -21.87 -28.86 17.09
CA GLU A 128 -22.53 -30.13 16.71
C GLU A 128 -22.62 -30.33 15.19
N ASP A 129 -22.31 -29.29 14.41
CA ASP A 129 -21.91 -29.40 13.01
C ASP A 129 -20.38 -29.45 12.93
N GLY A 130 -19.83 -30.66 12.95
CA GLY A 130 -18.40 -30.92 13.04
C GLY A 130 -17.56 -30.06 12.06
N PRO A 131 -16.34 -29.64 12.44
CA PRO A 131 -15.50 -28.86 11.56
C PRO A 131 -15.31 -29.64 10.25
N SER A 132 -15.72 -29.04 9.14
CA SER A 132 -15.41 -29.55 7.81
C SER A 132 -13.91 -29.89 7.78
N PRO A 133 -13.48 -31.09 7.34
CA PRO A 133 -12.09 -31.53 7.37
C PRO A 133 -11.15 -30.65 6.50
N LEU A 134 -11.70 -29.62 5.84
CA LEU A 134 -10.98 -28.60 5.10
C LEU A 134 -10.48 -27.42 5.96
N PHE A 135 -10.81 -27.36 7.25
CA PHE A 135 -10.49 -26.21 8.11
C PHE A 135 -9.97 -26.60 9.49
N GLU A 136 -8.78 -27.21 9.54
CA GLU A 136 -7.97 -27.10 10.76
C GLU A 136 -7.44 -25.66 10.87
N PRO A 137 -7.81 -24.88 11.92
CA PRO A 137 -7.22 -23.58 12.14
C PRO A 137 -5.72 -23.75 12.45
N CYS A 138 -4.87 -22.98 11.78
CA CYS A 138 -3.47 -22.86 12.16
C CYS A 138 -3.44 -22.07 13.48
N TYR A 139 -3.29 -22.78 14.60
CA TYR A 139 -3.31 -22.20 15.94
C TYR A 139 -2.12 -21.26 16.23
N GLU A 140 -1.30 -20.93 15.25
CA GLU A 140 -0.05 -20.19 15.42
C GLU A 140 -0.11 -18.75 14.86
N THR A 141 -1.07 -18.40 14.01
CA THR A 141 -1.21 -17.04 13.48
C THR A 141 -2.30 -16.24 14.21
N PRO A 142 -2.07 -14.95 14.53
CA PRO A 142 -3.12 -14.09 15.06
C PRO A 142 -4.21 -13.84 14.00
N ASP A 143 -5.43 -13.56 14.45
CA ASP A 143 -6.52 -13.11 13.57
C ASP A 143 -6.44 -11.59 13.35
N VAL A 144 -5.92 -10.85 14.35
CA VAL A 144 -5.87 -9.39 14.38
C VAL A 144 -4.53 -8.94 14.96
N ILE A 145 -3.87 -7.96 14.35
CA ILE A 145 -2.79 -7.19 14.95
C ILE A 145 -3.41 -6.09 15.81
N VAL A 146 -3.11 -6.07 17.11
CA VAL A 146 -3.66 -5.07 18.03
C VAL A 146 -2.92 -3.74 17.88
N ARG A 147 -3.65 -2.62 17.90
CA ARG A 147 -3.09 -1.25 17.82
C ARG A 147 -2.53 -0.78 19.17
N HIS A 148 -1.36 -1.27 19.52
CA HIS A 148 -0.77 -1.08 20.86
C HIS A 148 -0.45 0.38 21.20
N HIS A 149 -0.13 1.25 20.24
CA HIS A 149 0.06 2.69 20.51
C HIS A 149 -1.24 3.39 20.93
N ARG A 150 -2.39 2.79 20.61
CA ARG A 150 -3.71 3.26 21.05
C ARG A 150 -4.24 2.48 22.25
N ALA A 151 -3.54 1.42 22.68
CA ALA A 151 -3.95 0.63 23.82
C ALA A 151 -3.70 1.38 25.13
N ALA A 152 -4.72 1.38 26.01
CA ALA A 152 -4.68 2.08 27.30
C ALA A 152 -3.58 1.55 28.25
N TRP A 153 -3.16 0.29 28.08
CA TRP A 153 -2.14 -0.35 28.90
C TRP A 153 -0.71 -0.10 28.41
N ALA A 154 -0.52 0.35 27.17
CA ALA A 154 0.80 0.58 26.60
C ALA A 154 1.40 1.88 27.16
N THR A 155 2.38 1.76 28.06
CA THR A 155 3.06 2.92 28.66
C THR A 155 3.91 3.69 27.63
N PRO A 156 4.18 4.99 27.82
CA PRO A 156 5.04 5.75 26.92
C PRO A 156 6.43 5.13 26.72
N ARG A 157 7.02 4.58 27.79
CA ARG A 157 8.32 3.90 27.73
C ARG A 157 8.27 2.67 26.82
N LEU A 158 7.23 1.86 26.93
CA LEU A 158 7.06 0.66 26.11
C LEU A 158 6.91 1.02 24.62
N ARG A 159 6.10 2.04 24.32
CA ARG A 159 5.93 2.57 22.96
C ARG A 159 7.25 3.07 22.37
N GLN A 160 8.06 3.76 23.16
CA GLN A 160 9.39 4.22 22.74
C GLN A 160 10.34 3.04 22.48
N THR A 161 10.29 1.98 23.30
CA THR A 161 11.07 0.76 23.07
C THR A 161 10.68 0.10 21.75
N TRP A 162 9.40 -0.09 21.47
CA TRP A 162 8.95 -0.66 20.19
C TRP A 162 9.40 0.17 18.99
N LEU A 163 9.21 1.49 19.05
CA LEU A 163 9.69 2.43 18.04
C LEU A 163 11.20 2.30 17.77
N ALA A 164 12.01 2.29 18.83
CA ALA A 164 13.45 2.18 18.72
C ALA A 164 13.88 0.82 18.14
N SER A 165 13.25 -0.28 18.57
CA SER A 165 13.51 -1.62 18.04
C SER A 165 13.15 -1.72 16.56
N THR A 166 11.98 -1.24 16.16
CA THR A 166 11.55 -1.24 14.75
C THR A 166 12.44 -0.36 13.89
N ALA A 167 12.77 0.85 14.34
CA ALA A 167 13.69 1.73 13.62
C ALA A 167 15.08 1.10 13.46
N HIS A 168 15.59 0.42 14.50
CA HIS A 168 16.84 -0.33 14.42
C HIS A 168 16.73 -1.45 13.38
N GLU A 169 15.69 -2.28 13.47
CA GLU A 169 15.51 -3.43 12.60
C GLU A 169 15.38 -3.04 11.12
N LEU A 170 14.61 -1.98 10.81
CA LEU A 170 14.46 -1.44 9.47
C LEU A 170 15.78 -0.94 8.88
N ARG A 171 16.73 -0.49 9.71
CA ARG A 171 18.02 0.05 9.28
C ARG A 171 19.11 -1.00 9.20
N THR A 172 19.04 -2.08 9.99
CA THR A 172 20.16 -3.02 10.15
C THR A 172 19.87 -4.44 9.66
N THR A 173 18.73 -5.01 10.05
CA THR A 173 18.43 -6.43 9.87
C THR A 173 17.55 -6.66 8.66
N LEU A 174 16.42 -5.95 8.57
CA LEU A 174 15.43 -6.16 7.52
C LEU A 174 15.95 -5.87 6.10
N PRO A 175 16.82 -4.86 5.84
CA PRO A 175 17.37 -4.63 4.52
C PRO A 175 18.12 -5.82 3.90
N ARG A 176 18.63 -6.74 4.73
CA ARG A 176 19.32 -7.96 4.29
C ARG A 176 18.36 -9.06 3.83
N HIS A 177 17.09 -8.92 4.16
CA HIS A 177 16.03 -9.89 3.90
C HIS A 177 15.04 -9.41 2.83
N VAL A 178 15.27 -8.23 2.25
CA VAL A 178 14.36 -7.61 1.27
C VAL A 178 15.14 -7.24 0.02
N GLN A 179 14.60 -7.62 -1.12
CA GLN A 179 15.07 -7.21 -2.44
C GLN A 179 13.91 -6.56 -3.19
N TRP A 180 14.16 -5.45 -3.87
CA TRP A 180 13.18 -4.75 -4.69
C TRP A 180 13.44 -5.08 -6.15
N GLN A 181 12.41 -5.27 -6.95
CA GLN A 181 12.54 -5.57 -8.36
C GLN A 181 11.46 -4.85 -9.16
N LEU A 182 11.85 -4.28 -10.30
CA LEU A 182 10.89 -3.81 -11.28
C LEU A 182 10.34 -4.98 -12.08
N ASP A 183 9.02 -5.06 -12.17
CA ASP A 183 8.34 -6.13 -12.89
C ASP A 183 7.38 -5.53 -13.93
N ALA A 184 7.53 -5.98 -15.18
CA ALA A 184 6.74 -5.49 -16.31
C ALA A 184 5.41 -6.24 -16.49
N ASP A 185 5.24 -7.36 -15.79
CA ASP A 185 4.14 -8.29 -15.99
C ASP A 185 3.09 -8.19 -14.89
N ILE A 186 3.45 -7.88 -13.63
CA ILE A 186 2.47 -7.79 -12.53
C ILE A 186 1.35 -6.80 -12.86
N PHE A 187 1.69 -5.69 -13.50
CA PHE A 187 0.72 -4.69 -13.90
C PHE A 187 -0.10 -5.15 -15.10
N LYS A 188 0.55 -5.58 -16.18
CA LYS A 188 -0.14 -5.98 -17.42
C LYS A 188 -1.00 -7.23 -17.28
N THR A 189 -0.54 -8.20 -16.48
CA THR A 189 -1.22 -9.49 -16.32
C THR A 189 -2.25 -9.48 -15.20
N SER A 190 -1.97 -8.78 -14.10
CA SER A 190 -2.77 -8.87 -12.87
C SER A 190 -3.38 -7.52 -12.46
N GLY A 191 -2.94 -6.41 -13.06
CA GLY A 191 -3.31 -5.05 -12.66
C GLY A 191 -2.73 -4.63 -11.32
N TRP A 192 -1.70 -5.32 -10.82
CA TRP A 192 -1.06 -5.02 -9.55
C TRP A 192 0.02 -3.97 -9.75
N VAL A 193 0.09 -3.01 -8.82
CA VAL A 193 1.09 -1.94 -8.83
C VAL A 193 2.35 -2.30 -8.02
N GLY A 194 2.17 -3.21 -7.05
CA GLY A 194 3.21 -3.85 -6.27
C GLY A 194 2.80 -5.28 -5.89
N TYR A 195 3.78 -6.09 -5.49
CA TYR A 195 3.54 -7.41 -4.93
C TYR A 195 4.72 -7.91 -4.09
N THR A 196 4.47 -8.29 -2.84
CA THR A 196 5.48 -8.91 -1.98
C THR A 196 5.51 -10.43 -2.14
N CYS A 197 6.53 -10.95 -2.83
CA CYS A 197 6.81 -12.38 -2.87
C CYS A 197 7.34 -12.86 -1.52
N ARG A 198 6.78 -13.96 -1.01
CA ARG A 198 7.15 -14.59 0.26
C ARG A 198 8.31 -15.58 0.10
N HIS A 199 9.10 -15.40 -0.94
CA HIS A 199 10.36 -16.09 -1.21
C HIS A 199 11.16 -15.26 -2.22
N PRO A 200 12.45 -15.55 -2.43
CA PRO A 200 13.21 -14.92 -3.50
C PRO A 200 12.54 -15.16 -4.85
N HIS A 201 12.28 -14.10 -5.61
CA HIS A 201 11.61 -14.21 -6.90
C HIS A 201 12.54 -14.77 -7.98
N GLY A 202 11.98 -15.59 -8.86
CA GLY A 202 12.65 -16.19 -10.02
C GLY A 202 11.62 -16.54 -11.09
N ALA A 203 12.05 -17.18 -12.18
CA ALA A 203 11.21 -17.48 -13.36
C ALA A 203 10.08 -18.53 -13.15
N GLY A 204 9.66 -18.80 -11.90
CA GLY A 204 8.67 -19.80 -11.51
C GLY A 204 7.28 -19.25 -11.17
N LYS A 205 6.36 -20.14 -10.76
CA LYS A 205 5.02 -19.76 -10.28
C LYS A 205 5.13 -18.85 -9.04
N ARG A 206 4.27 -17.83 -8.98
CA ARG A 206 4.12 -16.92 -7.82
C ARG A 206 3.69 -17.71 -6.57
N ASP A 207 4.17 -17.27 -5.41
CA ASP A 207 3.95 -17.81 -4.05
C ASP A 207 3.09 -19.07 -3.93
N HIS A 208 3.74 -20.21 -3.71
CA HIS A 208 3.09 -21.46 -3.33
C HIS A 208 3.57 -21.88 -1.93
N PRO A 209 2.69 -22.39 -1.03
CA PRO A 209 3.07 -22.77 0.33
C PRO A 209 4.29 -23.68 0.40
N ASP A 210 4.38 -24.68 -0.50
CA ASP A 210 5.51 -25.61 -0.55
C ASP A 210 6.81 -24.92 -0.98
N THR A 211 6.76 -23.99 -1.95
CA THR A 211 7.92 -23.22 -2.40
C THR A 211 8.44 -22.32 -1.28
N ILE A 212 7.53 -21.66 -0.57
CA ILE A 212 7.86 -20.79 0.55
C ILE A 212 8.47 -21.60 1.68
N SER A 213 7.85 -22.72 2.05
CA SER A 213 8.36 -23.60 3.11
C SER A 213 9.74 -24.15 2.78
N ALA A 214 9.99 -24.54 1.52
CA ALA A 214 11.30 -24.99 1.09
C ALA A 214 12.37 -23.89 1.18
N ALA A 215 12.01 -22.65 0.77
CA ALA A 215 12.90 -21.49 0.89
C ALA A 215 13.19 -21.13 2.36
N ASP A 216 12.19 -21.21 3.23
CA ASP A 216 12.34 -20.97 4.67
C ASP A 216 13.29 -21.98 5.31
N GLU A 217 13.12 -23.27 5.01
CA GLU A 217 14.00 -24.31 5.54
C GLU A 217 15.44 -24.13 5.05
N ASP A 218 15.64 -23.70 3.80
CA ASP A 218 16.96 -23.39 3.30
C ASP A 218 17.59 -22.18 4.00
N ALA A 219 16.83 -21.10 4.17
CA ALA A 219 17.27 -19.91 4.90
C ALA A 219 17.64 -20.24 6.36
N LYS A 220 16.82 -21.05 7.06
CA LYS A 220 17.11 -21.52 8.43
C LYS A 220 18.38 -22.35 8.49
N ARG A 221 18.62 -23.25 7.53
CA ARG A 221 19.87 -24.03 7.45
C ARG A 221 21.10 -23.14 7.27
N GLN A 222 20.94 -22.00 6.62
CA GLN A 222 21.99 -20.99 6.45
C GLN A 222 22.12 -20.04 7.67
N GLY A 223 21.31 -20.23 8.72
CA GLY A 223 21.34 -19.44 9.94
C GLY A 223 20.59 -18.11 9.84
N ALA A 224 19.72 -17.92 8.84
CA ALA A 224 18.90 -16.72 8.73
C ALA A 224 17.86 -16.65 9.86
N THR A 225 17.64 -15.44 10.37
CA THR A 225 16.63 -15.18 11.42
C THR A 225 15.29 -14.72 10.85
N GLY A 226 15.20 -14.54 9.53
CA GLY A 226 14.00 -14.14 8.82
C GLY A 226 14.01 -14.60 7.38
N ARG A 227 12.84 -14.48 6.74
CA ARG A 227 12.60 -14.86 5.36
C ARG A 227 13.19 -13.85 4.39
N LEU A 228 13.93 -14.33 3.39
CA LEU A 228 14.33 -13.51 2.24
C LEU A 228 13.14 -13.36 1.29
N MET A 229 12.78 -12.11 0.97
CA MET A 229 11.62 -11.76 0.17
C MET A 229 12.03 -10.85 -0.98
N THR A 230 11.30 -10.97 -2.09
CA THR A 230 11.41 -10.03 -3.20
C THR A 230 10.11 -9.24 -3.33
N VAL A 231 10.21 -7.92 -3.30
CA VAL A 231 9.09 -7.00 -3.54
C VAL A 231 9.13 -6.55 -4.99
N LEU A 232 8.07 -6.85 -5.71
CA LEU A 232 7.87 -6.45 -7.10
C LEU A 232 7.17 -5.09 -7.13
N VAL A 233 7.63 -4.19 -8.00
CA VAL A 233 7.03 -2.88 -8.25
C VAL A 233 6.84 -2.73 -9.76
N MET A 234 5.69 -2.20 -10.19
CA MET A 234 5.39 -2.06 -11.62
C MET A 234 6.46 -1.22 -12.34
N LYS A 235 6.97 -1.73 -13.47
CA LYS A 235 7.99 -1.04 -14.31
C LYS A 235 7.47 0.28 -14.87
N GLU A 236 6.15 0.41 -15.04
CA GLU A 236 5.46 1.56 -15.61
C GLU A 236 5.68 2.86 -14.80
N TYR A 237 5.86 2.79 -13.47
CA TYR A 237 6.23 3.98 -12.69
C TYR A 237 7.52 4.61 -13.23
N VAL A 238 8.54 3.77 -13.43
CA VAL A 238 9.84 4.20 -13.92
C VAL A 238 9.76 4.67 -15.37
N SER A 239 9.07 3.90 -16.23
CA SER A 239 8.86 4.30 -17.62
C SER A 239 8.20 5.68 -17.71
N ARG A 240 7.18 5.94 -16.89
CA ARG A 240 6.46 7.22 -16.90
C ARG A 240 7.31 8.37 -16.37
N LEU A 241 8.03 8.18 -15.26
CA LEU A 241 8.94 9.20 -14.70
C LEU A 241 10.04 9.58 -15.71
N CYS A 242 10.61 8.59 -16.40
CA CYS A 242 11.60 8.81 -17.46
C CYS A 242 11.01 9.59 -18.65
N GLU A 243 9.80 9.24 -19.09
CA GLU A 243 9.11 9.93 -20.19
C GLU A 243 8.80 11.39 -19.85
N LEU A 244 8.23 11.66 -18.67
CA LEU A 244 7.91 13.00 -18.21
C LEU A 244 9.17 13.87 -18.12
N ARG A 245 10.29 13.31 -17.67
CA ARG A 245 11.58 14.02 -17.69
C ARG A 245 12.05 14.33 -19.12
N ARG A 246 12.05 13.33 -20.01
CA ARG A 246 12.48 13.49 -21.42
C ARG A 246 11.63 14.51 -22.19
N THR A 247 10.36 14.64 -21.84
CA THR A 247 9.41 15.57 -22.47
C THR A 247 9.37 16.96 -21.82
N GLY A 248 10.29 17.25 -20.90
CA GLY A 248 10.37 18.56 -20.23
C GLY A 248 9.28 18.80 -19.19
N ARG A 249 8.56 17.76 -18.77
CA ARG A 249 7.51 17.79 -17.72
C ARG A 249 8.03 17.34 -16.35
N PHE A 250 9.35 17.35 -16.14
CA PHE A 250 9.95 17.11 -14.83
C PHE A 250 9.46 18.15 -13.82
N GLY A 251 9.08 17.70 -12.62
CA GLY A 251 8.49 18.56 -11.59
C GLY A 251 7.07 19.06 -11.90
N GLY A 252 6.49 18.69 -13.06
CA GLY A 252 5.09 18.92 -13.35
C GLY A 252 4.17 18.04 -12.49
N GLU A 253 2.88 18.37 -12.46
CA GLU A 253 1.91 17.67 -11.61
C GLU A 253 1.91 16.15 -11.81
N GLU A 254 1.80 15.69 -13.05
CA GLU A 254 1.79 14.25 -13.34
C GLU A 254 3.08 13.56 -12.90
N TYR A 255 4.23 14.26 -12.94
CA TYR A 255 5.49 13.73 -12.44
C TYR A 255 5.44 13.55 -10.92
N MET A 256 4.92 14.56 -10.20
CA MET A 256 4.74 14.49 -8.75
C MET A 256 3.75 13.40 -8.34
N LEU A 257 2.61 13.26 -9.03
CA LEU A 257 1.63 12.20 -8.75
C LEU A 257 2.19 10.81 -9.02
N THR A 258 2.95 10.64 -10.12
CA THR A 258 3.62 9.38 -10.43
C THR A 258 4.65 9.04 -9.35
N ALA A 259 5.46 10.01 -8.93
CA ALA A 259 6.48 9.80 -7.91
C ALA A 259 5.86 9.52 -6.52
N PHE A 260 4.77 10.22 -6.19
CA PHE A 260 4.01 10.00 -4.97
C PHE A 260 3.39 8.60 -4.94
N MET A 261 2.73 8.17 -6.01
CA MET A 261 2.15 6.83 -6.06
C MET A 261 3.19 5.71 -6.05
N ALA A 262 4.35 5.92 -6.68
CA ALA A 262 5.47 5.00 -6.54
C ALA A 262 5.93 4.89 -5.07
N ALA A 263 6.07 6.03 -4.38
CA ALA A 263 6.43 6.05 -2.95
C ALA A 263 5.37 5.37 -2.06
N VAL A 264 4.08 5.62 -2.32
CA VAL A 264 2.97 4.96 -1.60
C VAL A 264 3.00 3.45 -1.82
N THR A 265 3.24 2.99 -3.04
CA THR A 265 3.36 1.55 -3.34
C THR A 265 4.54 0.93 -2.59
N LEU A 266 5.70 1.59 -2.54
CA LEU A 266 6.84 1.11 -1.74
C LEU A 266 6.49 0.96 -0.25
N LEU A 267 5.73 1.91 0.31
CA LEU A 267 5.27 1.85 1.69
C LEU A 267 4.23 0.75 1.90
N HIS A 268 3.25 0.63 0.99
CA HIS A 268 2.24 -0.43 1.00
C HIS A 268 2.91 -1.80 1.09
N GLU A 269 3.84 -2.09 0.18
CA GLU A 269 4.55 -3.38 0.19
C GLU A 269 5.41 -3.58 1.43
N LEU A 270 5.98 -2.50 2.00
CA LEU A 270 6.69 -2.60 3.28
C LEU A 270 5.77 -3.06 4.43
N GLY A 271 4.47 -2.72 4.38
CA GLY A 271 3.45 -3.21 5.31
C GLY A 271 3.24 -4.73 5.23
N HIS A 272 3.43 -5.34 4.06
CA HIS A 272 3.43 -6.80 3.92
C HIS A 272 4.74 -7.40 4.42
N VAL A 273 5.87 -6.83 3.98
CA VAL A 273 7.22 -7.29 4.33
C VAL A 273 7.40 -7.42 5.85
N ILE A 274 6.95 -6.44 6.63
CA ILE A 274 7.16 -6.44 8.08
C ILE A 274 6.49 -7.66 8.76
N TYR A 275 5.35 -8.12 8.25
CA TYR A 275 4.65 -9.30 8.76
C TYR A 275 5.24 -10.59 8.18
N TRP A 276 5.40 -10.65 6.85
CA TRP A 276 5.86 -11.84 6.15
C TRP A 276 7.35 -12.12 6.31
N ARG A 277 8.17 -11.26 6.91
CA ARG A 277 9.57 -11.60 7.21
C ARG A 277 9.70 -12.74 8.22
N ASP A 278 8.70 -12.93 9.10
CA ASP A 278 8.77 -13.97 10.14
C ASP A 278 8.40 -15.33 9.56
N PHE A 279 9.21 -16.35 9.85
CA PHE A 279 8.94 -17.71 9.37
C PHE A 279 7.57 -18.23 9.82
N ARG A 280 7.11 -17.81 11.00
CA ARG A 280 5.83 -18.20 11.61
C ARG A 280 4.60 -17.59 10.93
N ALA A 281 4.77 -16.59 10.06
CA ALA A 281 3.67 -15.93 9.36
C ALA A 281 2.96 -16.85 8.35
N VAL A 282 3.66 -17.87 7.82
CA VAL A 282 3.12 -18.79 6.82
C VAL A 282 2.05 -19.68 7.44
N ASN A 283 0.83 -19.54 6.91
CA ASN A 283 -0.32 -20.35 7.25
C ASN A 283 -0.90 -20.99 6.00
N ARG A 284 -1.69 -22.07 6.17
CA ARG A 284 -2.30 -22.81 5.04
C ARG A 284 -3.16 -21.94 4.12
N ARG A 285 -3.71 -20.83 4.62
CA ARG A 285 -4.57 -19.93 3.84
C ARG A 285 -3.80 -18.80 3.16
N MET A 286 -2.51 -18.64 3.45
CA MET A 286 -1.69 -17.52 3.00
C MET A 286 -2.30 -16.15 3.29
N THR A 287 -3.11 -16.06 4.35
CA THR A 287 -3.83 -14.84 4.73
C THR A 287 -3.03 -14.01 5.72
N GLU A 288 -3.17 -12.70 5.63
CA GLU A 288 -2.72 -11.75 6.63
C GLU A 288 -3.77 -11.56 7.74
N PRO A 289 -3.35 -11.21 8.96
CA PRO A 289 -4.27 -10.76 10.01
C PRO A 289 -4.92 -9.42 9.63
N TYR A 290 -6.05 -9.11 10.25
CA TYR A 290 -6.60 -7.75 10.21
C TYR A 290 -5.76 -6.79 11.05
N PHE A 291 -5.77 -5.50 10.74
CA PHE A 291 -5.12 -4.48 11.57
C PHE A 291 -6.13 -3.75 12.47
N GLY A 292 -6.14 -4.11 13.76
CA GLY A 292 -7.07 -3.56 14.73
C GLY A 292 -8.54 -3.77 14.33
N GLY A 293 -9.25 -2.68 14.06
CA GLY A 293 -10.64 -2.70 13.65
C GLY A 293 -10.83 -2.65 12.13
N ASP A 294 -9.77 -2.75 11.32
CA ASP A 294 -9.91 -2.62 9.87
C ASP A 294 -10.79 -3.72 9.28
N LEU A 295 -11.60 -3.34 8.29
CA LEU A 295 -12.58 -4.22 7.66
C LEU A 295 -12.05 -4.84 6.36
N GLU A 296 -10.89 -4.39 5.89
CA GLU A 296 -10.22 -4.91 4.71
C GLU A 296 -9.01 -5.76 5.16
N MET A 297 -8.88 -6.97 4.61
CA MET A 297 -7.75 -7.88 4.89
C MET A 297 -6.61 -7.57 3.92
N GLU A 298 -5.87 -6.52 4.23
CA GLU A 298 -4.77 -6.03 3.39
C GLU A 298 -3.86 -5.15 4.27
N LEU A 299 -2.71 -5.69 4.71
CA LEU A 299 -1.82 -4.99 5.66
C LEU A 299 -1.15 -3.76 5.04
N GLY A 300 -0.87 -3.76 3.74
CA GLY A 300 -0.26 -2.64 3.03
C GLY A 300 -1.17 -1.42 3.02
N ASP A 301 -2.44 -1.60 2.65
CA ASP A 301 -3.50 -0.60 2.72
C ASP A 301 -3.73 -0.14 4.15
N SER A 302 -3.74 -1.07 5.12
CA SER A 302 -3.87 -0.72 6.54
C SER A 302 -2.73 0.20 7.00
N PHE A 303 -1.50 -0.08 6.55
CA PHE A 303 -0.33 0.73 6.86
C PHE A 303 -0.38 2.11 6.18
N VAL A 304 -0.69 2.16 4.87
CA VAL A 304 -0.87 3.42 4.13
C VAL A 304 -1.98 4.26 4.74
N ALA A 305 -3.14 3.65 5.02
CA ALA A 305 -4.25 4.32 5.67
C ALA A 305 -3.84 4.88 7.03
N SER A 306 -3.04 4.15 7.81
CA SER A 306 -2.57 4.62 9.11
C SER A 306 -1.67 5.85 9.01
N ILE A 307 -0.81 5.92 7.99
CA ILE A 307 -0.01 7.11 7.67
C ILE A 307 -0.90 8.30 7.32
N PHE A 308 -1.92 8.10 6.48
CA PHE A 308 -2.76 9.16 5.93
C PHE A 308 -4.13 9.28 6.62
N GLY A 309 -4.21 8.99 7.91
CA GLY A 309 -5.39 9.29 8.72
C GLY A 309 -6.67 8.53 8.33
N GLY A 310 -6.54 7.32 7.79
CA GLY A 310 -7.63 6.45 7.35
C GLY A 310 -7.92 6.51 5.84
N TRP A 311 -7.04 7.11 5.05
CA TRP A 311 -7.24 7.28 3.60
C TRP A 311 -6.13 6.63 2.79
N VAL A 312 -6.50 6.05 1.66
CA VAL A 312 -5.57 5.44 0.70
C VAL A 312 -5.71 6.18 -0.63
N PRO A 313 -4.62 6.73 -1.20
CA PRO A 313 -4.69 7.36 -2.51
C PRO A 313 -4.85 6.29 -3.60
N VAL A 314 -5.70 6.56 -4.58
CA VAL A 314 -5.99 5.66 -5.70
C VAL A 314 -6.00 6.47 -7.01
N PRO A 315 -5.53 5.88 -8.13
CA PRO A 315 -5.59 6.56 -9.42
C PRO A 315 -7.04 6.78 -9.87
N ILE A 316 -7.31 7.95 -10.44
CA ILE A 316 -8.57 8.20 -11.15
C ILE A 316 -8.43 7.55 -12.54
N SER A 317 -9.33 6.62 -12.86
CA SER A 317 -9.41 5.99 -14.19
C SER A 317 -10.68 6.45 -14.90
N LEU A 318 -10.50 7.17 -16.02
CA LEU A 318 -11.57 7.56 -16.94
C LEU A 318 -11.48 6.72 -18.22
N LYS A 319 -12.59 6.56 -18.95
CA LYS A 319 -12.68 5.68 -20.13
C LYS A 319 -11.55 5.86 -21.16
N ASP A 320 -11.12 7.08 -21.39
CA ASP A 320 -10.09 7.44 -22.39
C ASP A 320 -8.68 7.56 -21.80
N HIS A 321 -8.55 7.43 -20.47
CA HIS A 321 -7.33 7.54 -19.70
C HIS A 321 -7.31 6.47 -18.61
N ASP A 322 -7.50 5.22 -19.02
CA ASP A 322 -7.49 4.12 -18.08
C ASP A 322 -6.07 3.88 -17.57
N PHE A 323 -5.89 4.10 -16.26
CA PHE A 323 -4.65 3.78 -15.57
C PHE A 323 -4.17 2.38 -15.92
N ARG A 324 -5.06 1.37 -15.97
CA ARG A 324 -4.69 -0.03 -16.24
C ARG A 324 -4.08 -0.26 -17.62
N ASN A 325 -4.40 0.59 -18.59
CA ASN A 325 -3.90 0.45 -19.96
C ASN A 325 -2.69 1.34 -20.25
N HIS A 326 -2.56 2.46 -19.54
CA HIS A 326 -1.58 3.50 -19.88
C HIS A 326 -0.58 3.82 -18.77
N GLY A 327 -0.81 3.36 -17.53
CA GLY A 327 0.07 3.65 -16.38
C GLY A 327 0.22 5.15 -16.09
N THR A 328 -0.75 5.96 -16.52
CA THR A 328 -0.70 7.43 -16.42
C THR A 328 -1.52 7.94 -15.24
N PHE A 329 -1.02 8.99 -14.60
CA PHE A 329 -1.71 9.72 -13.54
C PHE A 329 -2.25 11.07 -14.02
N ALA A 330 -2.42 11.24 -15.33
CA ALA A 330 -2.92 12.49 -15.93
C ALA A 330 -4.33 12.86 -15.45
N CYS A 331 -5.15 11.89 -15.03
CA CYS A 331 -6.48 12.15 -14.47
C CYS A 331 -6.47 12.47 -12.97
N GLY A 332 -5.31 12.54 -12.33
CA GLY A 332 -5.21 12.81 -10.91
C GLY A 332 -5.37 11.58 -10.02
N LEU A 333 -5.51 11.86 -8.72
CA LEU A 333 -5.74 10.86 -7.67
C LEU A 333 -7.03 11.16 -6.92
N ALA A 334 -7.66 10.10 -6.43
CA ALA A 334 -8.73 10.19 -5.45
C ALA A 334 -8.27 9.57 -4.13
N TRP A 335 -8.88 9.98 -3.05
CA TRP A 335 -8.68 9.41 -1.73
C TRP A 335 -9.84 8.47 -1.40
N ARG A 336 -9.50 7.21 -1.17
CA ARG A 336 -10.42 6.16 -0.75
C ARG A 336 -10.34 6.01 0.77
N GLN A 337 -11.47 6.10 1.45
CA GLN A 337 -11.49 5.84 2.89
C GLN A 337 -11.28 4.35 3.15
N HIS A 338 -10.29 4.02 3.97
CA HIS A 338 -10.09 2.67 4.49
C HIS A 338 -11.10 2.42 5.61
N LEU A 339 -11.84 1.33 5.50
CA LEU A 339 -12.99 1.09 6.36
C LEU A 339 -12.56 0.40 7.66
N THR A 340 -13.07 0.88 8.79
CA THR A 340 -12.82 0.30 10.11
C THR A 340 -14.13 0.10 10.88
N TRP A 341 -14.13 -0.78 11.88
CA TRP A 341 -15.22 -0.98 12.84
C TRP A 341 -15.57 0.30 13.61
N ASP A 342 -14.68 1.27 13.74
CA ASP A 342 -15.01 2.56 14.36
C ASP A 342 -15.99 3.36 13.47
N TYR A 343 -15.97 3.13 12.15
CA TYR A 343 -16.77 3.85 11.16
C TYR A 343 -17.80 2.98 10.42
N HIS A 344 -17.95 1.69 10.77
CA HIS A 344 -18.84 0.75 10.07
C HIS A 344 -20.32 1.15 10.01
N ARG A 345 -20.80 1.94 10.98
CA ARG A 345 -22.19 2.46 11.02
C ARG A 345 -22.40 3.72 10.18
N ALA A 346 -21.33 4.40 9.80
CA ALA A 346 -21.36 5.54 8.88
C ALA A 346 -21.27 5.09 7.41
N ARG A 347 -21.38 3.78 7.14
CA ARG A 347 -21.28 3.18 5.82
C ARG A 347 -22.29 3.82 4.85
N PRO A 348 -21.84 4.64 3.89
CA PRO A 348 -22.72 4.99 2.79
C PRO A 348 -22.95 3.72 1.95
N LYS A 349 -24.18 3.53 1.45
CA LYS A 349 -24.52 2.38 0.56
C LYS A 349 -23.65 2.35 -0.71
N HIS A 350 -22.97 3.45 -1.02
CA HIS A 350 -22.00 3.62 -2.09
C HIS A 350 -20.67 4.11 -1.50
N ARG A 351 -19.54 3.55 -1.95
CA ARG A 351 -18.21 4.09 -1.59
C ARG A 351 -18.03 5.42 -2.31
N ALA A 352 -17.93 6.52 -1.56
CA ALA A 352 -17.54 7.81 -2.12
C ALA A 352 -16.00 7.85 -2.19
N HIS A 353 -15.46 7.96 -3.40
CA HIS A 353 -14.07 8.34 -3.60
C HIS A 353 -14.01 9.87 -3.65
N TYR A 354 -13.11 10.45 -2.88
CA TYR A 354 -12.94 11.90 -2.83
C TYR A 354 -11.85 12.22 -3.83
N SER A 355 -12.23 12.58 -5.06
CA SER A 355 -11.27 13.18 -6.00
C SER A 355 -10.86 14.52 -5.42
N ILE A 356 -9.55 14.76 -5.30
CA ILE A 356 -9.07 16.12 -5.24
C ILE A 356 -9.21 16.67 -6.67
N PRO A 357 -10.05 17.70 -6.91
CA PRO A 357 -10.17 18.28 -8.23
C PRO A 357 -8.83 18.87 -8.67
N VAL A 358 -8.45 18.55 -9.91
CA VAL A 358 -7.32 19.14 -10.62
C VAL A 358 -7.88 20.31 -11.44
N THR A 359 -7.39 21.52 -11.22
CA THR A 359 -7.73 22.71 -12.04
C THR A 359 -6.49 23.34 -12.63
#